data_AF-A0A315DEV7-F1
#
_entry.id   AF-A0A315DEV7-F1
#
_cell.length_a   1.000
_cell.length_b   1.000
_cell.length_c   1.000
_cell.angle_alpha   90.00
_cell.angle_beta   90.00
_cell.angle_gamma   90.00
#
_symmetry.space_group_name_H-M   'P 1'
#
loop_
_entity.id
_entity.type
_entity.pdbx_description
1 polymer ?
#
loop_
_entity_poly.entity_id
_entity_poly.type
_entity_poly.pdbx_seq_one_letter_code
_entity_poly.pdbx_strand_id
1 'polypeptide(L)'
;MSPEAWFQVANTIALTGWLALAFSPIAPRLLGLLGGIAMPLLLSGGYTAIVLAHWASGQGGFDSLGAVAQLFESRWLLLAGWVHYLALDLLLGAWQVRTARREGIAHLAVLPCLLATFLFGPAGYLLFQSLRAAHRAARNHPGDAAAMTAPGPWTLARLAHDSPRYTRLAVLLALAMLPLLGALALDTRLFQGINVWIKPLKFHIALVVYLVTLAVFSRFASTEITRRPWWQWHERVVVLAVVLEMVWIGAAAALATASHFNEAPIWAALYSLMGFAAIVLTSASTTLAWAIHRHPAGDISPALRTGLVWGLALTLPLTQITAGTLSGMGSHWVGGTPSDAGGLGLLGWSRDGGDLRVAHFFATHALHIVPLAALVCAKLFGRDARAPVHIAALAYIGWVAATFLQALSGQPFLAGIFFS
;
A
#
# COMPACT_ATOMS: atom_id res chain seq x y z
N MET A 1 -28.56 -35.83 -12.00
CA MET A 1 -28.54 -34.39 -11.63
C MET A 1 -27.93 -33.61 -12.78
N SER A 2 -28.41 -32.40 -13.08
CA SER A 2 -27.86 -31.55 -14.15
C SER A 2 -26.49 -30.95 -13.74
N PRO A 3 -25.68 -30.46 -14.70
CA PRO A 3 -24.45 -29.71 -14.38
C PRO A 3 -24.69 -28.53 -13.45
N GLU A 4 -25.82 -27.83 -13.63
CA GLU A 4 -26.20 -26.69 -12.79
C GLU A 4 -26.42 -27.08 -11.32
N ALA A 5 -27.06 -28.22 -11.07
CA ALA A 5 -27.26 -28.69 -9.69
C ALA A 5 -25.91 -29.03 -9.02
N TRP A 6 -24.99 -29.65 -9.77
CA TRP A 6 -23.64 -29.93 -9.28
C TRP A 6 -22.81 -28.66 -9.05
N PHE A 7 -22.98 -27.64 -9.89
CA PHE A 7 -22.36 -26.33 -9.68
C PHE A 7 -22.77 -25.73 -8.32
N GLN A 8 -24.05 -25.73 -7.97
CA GLN A 8 -24.53 -25.21 -6.68
C GLN A 8 -23.98 -26.01 -5.49
N VAL A 9 -23.91 -27.34 -5.61
CA VAL A 9 -23.32 -28.22 -4.60
C VAL A 9 -21.83 -27.90 -4.40
N ALA A 10 -21.06 -27.80 -5.49
CA ALA A 10 -19.64 -27.49 -5.42
C ALA A 10 -19.36 -26.13 -4.76
N ASN A 11 -20.12 -25.09 -5.11
CA ASN A 11 -20.00 -23.77 -4.48
C ASN A 11 -20.32 -23.80 -2.98
N THR A 12 -21.35 -24.56 -2.58
CA THR A 12 -21.73 -24.70 -1.16
C THR A 12 -20.62 -25.39 -0.36
N ILE A 13 -20.04 -26.46 -0.91
CA ILE A 13 -18.90 -27.18 -0.31
C ILE A 13 -17.69 -26.24 -0.18
N ALA A 14 -17.36 -25.51 -1.25
CA ALA A 14 -16.26 -24.56 -1.25
C ALA A 14 -16.45 -23.46 -0.21
N LEU A 15 -17.62 -22.80 -0.19
CA LEU A 15 -17.95 -21.75 0.78
C LEU A 15 -17.85 -22.24 2.22
N THR A 16 -18.35 -23.44 2.48
CA THR A 16 -18.24 -24.10 3.80
C THR A 16 -16.77 -24.28 4.19
N GLY A 17 -15.93 -24.73 3.27
CA GLY A 17 -14.50 -24.85 3.46
C GLY A 17 -13.82 -23.52 3.80
N TRP A 18 -14.15 -22.45 3.05
CA TRP A 18 -13.62 -21.11 3.27
C TRP A 18 -14.01 -20.52 4.62
N LEU A 19 -15.28 -20.66 5.01
CA LEU A 19 -15.74 -20.24 6.34
C LEU A 19 -14.99 -21.01 7.44
N ALA A 20 -14.81 -22.32 7.27
CA ALA A 20 -14.02 -23.11 8.22
C ALA A 20 -12.57 -22.62 8.34
N LEU A 21 -11.91 -22.28 7.23
CA LEU A 21 -10.56 -21.70 7.25
C LEU A 21 -10.52 -20.32 7.92
N ALA A 22 -11.47 -19.45 7.60
CA ALA A 22 -11.57 -18.10 8.17
C ALA A 22 -11.78 -18.12 9.69
N PHE A 23 -12.64 -19.02 10.18
CA PHE A 23 -12.92 -19.19 11.61
C PHE A 23 -12.03 -20.22 12.30
N SER A 24 -11.02 -20.75 11.60
CA SER A 24 -10.19 -21.84 12.11
C SER A 24 -9.50 -21.57 13.46
N PRO A 25 -9.23 -20.34 13.94
CA PRO A 25 -8.72 -20.14 15.31
C PRO A 25 -9.71 -20.53 16.42
N ILE A 26 -11.03 -20.51 16.15
CA ILE A 26 -12.08 -20.80 17.15
C ILE A 26 -12.08 -22.29 17.52
N ALA A 27 -11.98 -23.16 16.52
CA ALA A 27 -11.92 -24.61 16.72
C ALA A 27 -10.85 -25.22 15.77
N PRO A 28 -9.55 -25.10 16.12
CA PRO A 28 -8.44 -25.33 15.19
C PRO A 28 -8.31 -26.76 14.67
N ARG A 29 -8.79 -27.75 15.43
CA ARG A 29 -8.83 -29.16 15.00
C ARG A 29 -9.99 -29.40 14.03
N LEU A 30 -11.21 -29.14 14.48
CA LEU A 30 -12.43 -29.38 13.70
C LEU A 30 -12.45 -28.56 12.40
N LEU A 31 -12.34 -27.23 12.51
CA LEU A 31 -12.41 -26.35 11.35
C LEU A 31 -11.17 -26.47 10.44
N GLY A 32 -10.02 -26.84 11.02
CA GLY A 32 -8.82 -27.17 10.26
C GLY A 32 -8.97 -28.46 9.44
N LEU A 33 -9.63 -29.49 9.99
CA LEU A 33 -9.97 -30.71 9.27
C LEU A 33 -11.01 -30.44 8.17
N LEU A 34 -12.08 -29.72 8.51
CA LEU A 34 -13.17 -29.42 7.57
C LEU A 34 -12.66 -28.61 6.37
N GLY A 35 -12.08 -27.43 6.63
CA GLY A 35 -11.61 -26.53 5.56
C GLY A 35 -10.32 -26.99 4.90
N GLY A 36 -9.49 -27.77 5.60
CA GLY A 36 -8.16 -28.14 5.11
C GLY A 36 -8.03 -29.53 4.51
N ILE A 37 -9.01 -30.41 4.71
CA ILE A 37 -8.98 -31.81 4.25
C ILE A 37 -10.34 -32.21 3.68
N ALA A 38 -11.41 -32.18 4.48
CA ALA A 38 -12.70 -32.77 4.10
C ALA A 38 -13.34 -32.09 2.87
N MET A 39 -13.50 -30.77 2.89
CA MET A 39 -14.10 -30.03 1.77
C MET A 39 -13.23 -30.10 0.50
N PRO A 40 -11.89 -29.92 0.56
CA PRO A 40 -11.02 -30.18 -0.59
C PRO A 40 -11.13 -31.59 -1.18
N LEU A 41 -11.21 -32.63 -0.33
CA LEU A 41 -11.35 -34.02 -0.79
C LEU A 41 -12.67 -34.24 -1.50
N LEU A 42 -13.78 -33.69 -0.98
CA LEU A 42 -15.08 -33.78 -1.63
C LEU A 42 -15.07 -33.11 -3.01
N LEU A 43 -14.49 -31.91 -3.12
CA LEU A 43 -14.36 -31.21 -4.40
C LEU A 43 -13.46 -31.98 -5.38
N SER A 44 -12.32 -32.49 -4.90
CA SER A 44 -11.37 -33.25 -5.73
C SER A 44 -11.98 -34.58 -6.22
N GLY A 45 -12.73 -35.27 -5.37
CA GLY A 45 -13.48 -36.47 -5.75
C GLY A 45 -14.57 -36.17 -6.77
N GLY A 46 -15.34 -35.09 -6.55
CA GLY A 46 -16.36 -34.63 -7.50
C GLY A 46 -15.77 -34.26 -8.86
N TYR A 47 -14.67 -33.50 -8.89
CA TYR A 47 -13.92 -33.19 -10.11
C TYR A 47 -13.49 -34.48 -10.84
N THR A 48 -12.87 -35.42 -10.12
CA THR A 48 -12.39 -36.67 -10.69
C THR A 48 -13.52 -37.48 -11.31
N ALA A 49 -14.68 -37.56 -10.64
CA ALA A 49 -15.86 -38.22 -11.16
C ALA A 49 -16.39 -37.56 -12.45
N ILE A 50 -16.45 -36.23 -12.51
CA ILE A 50 -16.90 -35.50 -13.70
C ILE A 50 -15.95 -35.74 -14.87
N VAL A 51 -14.64 -35.63 -14.66
CA VAL A 51 -13.64 -35.86 -15.71
C VAL A 51 -13.73 -37.30 -16.23
N LEU A 52 -13.77 -38.30 -15.35
CA LEU A 52 -13.88 -39.70 -15.76
C LEU A 52 -15.16 -39.98 -16.58
N ALA A 53 -16.28 -39.33 -16.22
CA ALA A 53 -17.56 -39.54 -16.91
C ALA A 53 -17.67 -38.77 -18.24
N HIS A 54 -17.04 -37.60 -18.36
CA HIS A 54 -17.34 -36.65 -19.44
C HIS A 54 -16.12 -36.18 -20.25
N TRP A 55 -14.90 -36.65 -19.97
CA TRP A 55 -13.69 -36.23 -20.69
C TRP A 55 -13.81 -36.37 -22.21
N ALA A 56 -14.32 -37.52 -22.69
CA ALA A 56 -14.48 -37.81 -24.11
C ALA A 56 -15.50 -36.91 -24.84
N SER A 57 -16.30 -36.13 -24.10
CA SER A 57 -17.23 -35.16 -24.68
C SER A 57 -16.58 -33.84 -25.09
N GLY A 58 -15.34 -33.59 -24.69
CA GLY A 58 -14.61 -32.38 -25.02
C GLY A 58 -14.07 -32.37 -26.44
N GLN A 59 -14.20 -31.24 -27.11
CA GLN A 59 -13.48 -30.94 -28.36
C GLN A 59 -12.48 -29.82 -28.05
N GLY A 60 -11.26 -29.88 -28.62
CA GLY A 60 -10.19 -28.92 -28.34
C GLY A 60 -9.00 -29.50 -27.58
N GLY A 61 -8.27 -28.64 -26.88
CA GLY A 61 -6.95 -28.95 -26.32
C GLY A 61 -6.32 -27.80 -25.52
N PHE A 62 -5.06 -27.96 -25.09
CA PHE A 62 -4.35 -27.01 -24.22
C PHE A 62 -3.18 -26.29 -24.91
N ASP A 63 -3.07 -26.41 -26.23
CA ASP A 63 -1.98 -25.88 -27.06
C ASP A 63 -2.25 -24.45 -27.57
N SER A 64 -3.50 -24.00 -27.55
CA SER A 64 -3.89 -22.64 -27.92
C SER A 64 -5.10 -22.15 -27.12
N LEU A 65 -5.25 -20.82 -27.01
CA LEU A 65 -6.41 -20.22 -26.32
C LEU A 65 -7.74 -20.62 -26.99
N GLY A 66 -7.77 -20.74 -28.31
CA GLY A 66 -8.96 -21.19 -29.05
C GLY A 66 -9.33 -22.64 -28.74
N ALA A 67 -8.33 -23.54 -28.66
CA ALA A 67 -8.56 -24.93 -28.30
C ALA A 67 -9.06 -25.10 -26.84
N VAL A 68 -8.57 -24.26 -25.91
CA VAL A 68 -9.07 -24.23 -24.54
C VAL A 68 -10.52 -23.75 -24.50
N ALA A 69 -10.88 -22.73 -25.29
CA ALA A 69 -12.25 -22.24 -25.38
C ALA A 69 -13.22 -23.33 -25.85
N GLN A 70 -12.82 -24.13 -26.85
CA GLN A 70 -13.62 -25.26 -27.36
C GLN A 70 -13.88 -26.33 -26.28
N LEU A 71 -12.90 -26.63 -25.43
CA LEU A 71 -13.09 -27.60 -24.34
C LEU A 71 -14.23 -27.17 -23.41
N PHE A 72 -14.36 -25.86 -23.18
CA PHE A 72 -15.35 -25.27 -22.30
C PHE A 72 -16.74 -25.05 -22.93
N GLU A 73 -16.92 -25.38 -24.21
CA GLU A 73 -18.26 -25.45 -24.83
C GLU A 73 -19.08 -26.61 -24.23
N SER A 74 -18.41 -27.68 -23.78
CA SER A 74 -19.05 -28.73 -22.99
C SER A 74 -19.37 -28.24 -21.57
N ARG A 75 -20.66 -28.17 -21.22
CA ARG A 75 -21.10 -27.74 -19.87
C ARG A 75 -20.52 -28.59 -18.74
N TRP A 76 -20.24 -29.87 -18.99
CA TRP A 76 -19.62 -30.75 -18.01
C TRP A 76 -18.13 -30.45 -17.81
N LEU A 77 -17.40 -30.12 -18.87
CA LEU A 77 -16.00 -29.73 -18.77
C LEU A 77 -15.83 -28.30 -18.24
N LEU A 78 -16.76 -27.40 -18.54
CA LEU A 78 -16.87 -26.09 -17.89
C LEU A 78 -17.07 -26.23 -16.38
N LEU A 79 -17.99 -27.09 -15.96
CA LEU A 79 -18.16 -27.42 -14.56
C LEU A 79 -16.89 -28.04 -13.96
N ALA A 80 -16.25 -28.97 -14.65
CA ALA A 80 -15.00 -29.58 -14.17
C ALA A 80 -13.91 -28.53 -13.95
N GLY A 81 -13.71 -27.60 -14.90
CA GLY A 81 -12.79 -26.48 -14.75
C GLY A 81 -13.14 -25.57 -13.56
N TRP A 82 -14.43 -25.30 -13.34
CA TRP A 82 -14.87 -24.53 -12.18
C TRP A 82 -14.57 -25.24 -10.85
N VAL A 83 -14.93 -26.53 -10.75
CA VAL A 83 -14.66 -27.34 -9.54
C VAL A 83 -13.15 -27.48 -9.30
N HIS A 84 -12.35 -27.55 -10.37
CA HIS A 84 -10.89 -27.54 -10.30
C HIS A 84 -10.37 -26.27 -9.62
N TYR A 85 -10.85 -25.09 -10.02
CA TYR A 85 -10.49 -23.83 -9.35
C TYR A 85 -10.90 -23.83 -7.88
N LEU A 86 -12.16 -24.19 -7.56
CA LEU A 86 -12.64 -24.24 -6.18
C LEU A 86 -11.79 -25.17 -5.29
N ALA A 87 -11.43 -26.35 -5.81
CA ALA A 87 -10.64 -27.34 -5.07
C ALA A 87 -9.22 -26.84 -4.80
N LEU A 88 -8.51 -26.36 -5.83
CA LEU A 88 -7.13 -25.90 -5.71
C LEU A 88 -7.01 -24.62 -4.88
N ASP A 89 -7.93 -23.67 -5.05
CA ASP A 89 -7.91 -22.42 -4.28
C ASP A 89 -8.18 -22.69 -2.79
N LEU A 90 -9.07 -23.63 -2.48
CA LEU A 90 -9.33 -24.01 -1.09
C LEU A 90 -8.13 -24.77 -0.47
N LEU A 91 -7.48 -25.67 -1.23
CA LEU A 91 -6.23 -26.34 -0.81
C LEU A 91 -5.13 -25.31 -0.53
N LEU A 92 -5.02 -24.30 -1.39
CA LEU A 92 -4.08 -23.20 -1.25
C LEU A 92 -4.40 -22.38 0.00
N GLY A 93 -5.65 -21.99 0.22
CA GLY A 93 -6.10 -21.31 1.45
C GLY A 93 -5.78 -22.13 2.71
N ALA A 94 -5.99 -23.44 2.67
CA ALA A 94 -5.66 -24.33 3.78
C ALA A 94 -4.14 -24.37 4.04
N TRP A 95 -3.33 -24.40 2.99
CA TRP A 95 -1.88 -24.27 3.10
C TRP A 95 -1.46 -22.92 3.69
N GLN A 96 -2.12 -21.82 3.32
CA GLN A 96 -1.85 -20.49 3.89
C GLN A 96 -2.08 -20.48 5.40
N VAL A 97 -3.24 -20.97 5.87
CA VAL A 97 -3.56 -21.02 7.31
C VAL A 97 -2.54 -21.88 8.07
N ARG A 98 -2.21 -23.08 7.58
CA ARG A 98 -1.22 -23.96 8.23
C ARG A 98 0.18 -23.32 8.27
N THR A 99 0.58 -22.69 7.18
CA THR A 99 1.89 -22.04 7.08
C THR A 99 1.98 -20.80 7.95
N ALA A 100 0.94 -19.97 7.98
CA ALA A 100 0.86 -18.80 8.85
C ALA A 100 0.99 -19.19 10.33
N ARG A 101 0.29 -20.25 10.75
CA ARG A 101 0.41 -20.80 12.12
C ARG A 101 1.84 -21.24 12.44
N ARG A 102 2.48 -21.99 11.53
CA ARG A 102 3.88 -22.44 11.70
C ARG A 102 4.87 -21.27 11.79
N GLU A 103 4.64 -20.20 11.02
CA GLU A 103 5.51 -19.02 10.99
C GLU A 103 5.14 -17.96 12.04
N GLY A 104 4.09 -18.18 12.84
CA GLY A 104 3.60 -17.22 13.84
C GLY A 104 3.08 -15.91 13.23
N ILE A 105 2.48 -15.98 12.04
CA ILE A 105 1.76 -14.86 11.42
C ILE A 105 0.36 -14.82 12.03
N ALA A 106 -0.06 -13.65 12.52
CA ALA A 106 -1.38 -13.47 13.12
C ALA A 106 -2.49 -13.77 12.09
N HIS A 107 -3.48 -14.56 12.49
CA HIS A 107 -4.55 -15.02 11.60
C HIS A 107 -5.32 -13.87 10.93
N LEU A 108 -5.50 -12.76 11.66
CA LEU A 108 -6.16 -11.56 11.12
C LEU A 108 -5.43 -10.99 9.88
N ALA A 109 -4.10 -11.10 9.82
CA ALA A 109 -3.32 -10.68 8.66
C ALA A 109 -3.45 -11.65 7.47
N VAL A 110 -3.88 -12.89 7.72
CA VAL A 110 -4.08 -13.93 6.70
C VAL A 110 -5.47 -13.79 6.07
N LEU A 111 -6.47 -13.25 6.76
CA LEU A 111 -7.83 -13.11 6.23
C LEU A 111 -7.91 -12.37 4.87
N PRO A 112 -7.20 -11.25 4.64
CA PRO A 112 -7.17 -10.62 3.32
C PRO A 112 -6.54 -11.53 2.25
N CYS A 113 -5.55 -12.35 2.61
CA CYS A 113 -4.96 -13.32 1.68
C CYS A 113 -5.95 -14.43 1.35
N LEU A 114 -6.72 -14.92 2.34
CA LEU A 114 -7.76 -15.92 2.12
C LEU A 114 -8.87 -15.36 1.24
N LEU A 115 -9.33 -14.13 1.49
CA LEU A 115 -10.33 -13.47 0.65
C LEU A 115 -9.81 -13.29 -0.78
N ALA A 116 -8.57 -12.83 -0.95
CA ALA A 116 -7.96 -12.70 -2.27
C ALA A 116 -7.80 -14.06 -2.97
N THR A 117 -7.49 -15.13 -2.23
CA THR A 117 -7.39 -16.49 -2.79
C THR A 117 -8.75 -17.05 -3.17
N PHE A 118 -9.78 -16.76 -2.36
CA PHE A 118 -11.16 -17.15 -2.63
C PHE A 118 -11.68 -16.52 -3.93
N LEU A 119 -11.33 -15.26 -4.20
CA LEU A 119 -11.76 -14.55 -5.41
C LEU A 119 -10.82 -14.82 -6.60
N PHE A 120 -9.52 -14.88 -6.34
CA PHE A 120 -8.45 -14.89 -7.35
C PHE A 120 -7.25 -15.72 -6.84
N GLY A 121 -7.39 -17.05 -6.82
CA GLY A 121 -6.42 -18.00 -6.26
C GLY A 121 -4.93 -17.59 -6.32
N PRO A 122 -4.35 -17.41 -7.51
CA PRO A 122 -2.95 -17.01 -7.66
C PRO A 122 -2.60 -15.63 -7.09
N ALA A 123 -3.52 -14.66 -7.15
CA ALA A 123 -3.30 -13.33 -6.58
C ALA A 123 -3.27 -13.39 -5.04
N GLY A 124 -4.14 -14.20 -4.44
CA GLY A 124 -4.10 -14.47 -3.00
C GLY A 124 -2.84 -15.18 -2.54
N TYR A 125 -2.31 -16.13 -3.34
CA TYR A 125 -0.99 -16.72 -3.12
C TYR A 125 0.13 -15.67 -3.15
N LEU A 126 0.16 -14.82 -4.17
CA LEU A 126 1.15 -13.75 -4.30
C LEU A 126 1.10 -12.77 -3.12
N LEU A 127 -0.11 -12.41 -2.67
CA LEU A 127 -0.31 -11.58 -1.49
C LEU A 127 0.21 -12.27 -0.22
N PHE A 128 -0.08 -13.56 -0.04
CA PHE A 128 0.41 -14.33 1.11
C PHE A 128 1.94 -14.47 1.10
N GLN A 129 2.55 -14.68 -0.07
CA GLN A 129 4.01 -14.71 -0.21
C GLN A 129 4.65 -13.37 0.15
N SER A 130 4.03 -12.27 -0.27
CA SER A 130 4.44 -10.91 0.09
C SER A 130 4.34 -10.67 1.61
N LEU A 131 3.24 -11.10 2.22
CA LEU A 131 3.05 -11.06 3.67
C LEU A 131 4.13 -11.86 4.42
N ARG A 132 4.45 -13.08 3.95
CA ARG A 132 5.50 -13.92 4.53
C ARG A 132 6.88 -13.26 4.40
N ALA A 133 7.19 -12.69 3.25
CA ALA A 133 8.46 -11.98 3.03
C ALA A 133 8.59 -10.80 3.99
N ALA A 134 7.55 -9.96 4.10
CA ALA A 134 7.51 -8.85 5.05
C ALA A 134 7.64 -9.33 6.51
N HIS A 135 6.93 -10.39 6.90
CA HIS A 135 6.99 -10.95 8.25
C HIS A 135 8.38 -11.49 8.61
N ARG A 136 9.06 -12.17 7.68
CA ARG A 136 10.42 -12.68 7.87
C ARG A 136 11.44 -11.56 7.99
N ALA A 137 11.34 -10.54 7.14
CA ALA A 137 12.17 -9.33 7.24
C ALA A 137 12.04 -8.68 8.63
N ALA A 138 10.85 -8.75 9.25
CA ALA A 138 10.59 -8.21 10.57
C ALA A 138 11.09 -9.04 11.76
N ARG A 139 11.29 -10.35 11.58
CA ARG A 139 11.59 -11.30 12.68
C ARG A 139 13.07 -11.62 12.86
N ASN A 140 13.91 -11.30 11.89
CA ASN A 140 15.31 -11.66 11.95
C ASN A 140 16.08 -10.79 12.98
N HIS A 141 16.43 -11.45 14.10
CA HIS A 141 17.60 -11.27 15.01
C HIS A 141 17.33 -10.81 16.47
N PRO A 142 17.12 -11.76 17.41
CA PRO A 142 17.33 -11.56 18.85
C PRO A 142 18.82 -11.47 19.25
N GLY A 143 19.73 -12.04 18.45
CA GLY A 143 21.16 -12.17 18.78
C GLY A 143 21.97 -10.88 18.68
N ASP A 144 21.50 -9.88 17.92
CA ASP A 144 22.21 -8.60 17.69
C ASP A 144 21.68 -7.44 18.54
N ALA A 145 20.76 -7.69 19.47
CA ALA A 145 20.11 -6.65 20.28
C ALA A 145 21.12 -5.82 21.10
N ALA A 146 22.26 -6.41 21.49
CA ALA A 146 23.35 -5.71 22.18
C ALA A 146 24.27 -4.91 21.23
N ALA A 147 24.36 -5.29 19.95
CA ALA A 147 25.20 -4.64 18.93
C ALA A 147 24.46 -3.53 18.15
N MET A 148 23.13 -3.52 18.16
CA MET A 148 22.29 -2.56 17.41
C MET A 148 22.07 -1.21 18.11
N THR A 149 22.82 -0.91 19.16
CA THR A 149 22.79 0.37 19.89
C THR A 149 23.51 1.51 19.14
N ALA A 150 24.43 1.19 18.22
CA ALA A 150 25.10 2.15 17.34
C ALA A 150 24.29 2.47 16.06
N PRO A 151 24.55 3.58 15.34
CA PRO A 151 23.94 3.86 14.04
C PRO A 151 24.33 2.77 13.04
N GLY A 152 23.49 1.74 12.93
CA GLY A 152 23.74 0.57 12.09
C GLY A 152 23.44 0.83 10.61
N PRO A 153 23.80 -0.14 9.74
CA PRO A 153 23.62 -0.04 8.30
C PRO A 153 22.14 0.06 7.89
N TRP A 154 21.88 0.60 6.69
CA TRP A 154 20.56 0.76 6.08
C TRP A 154 20.01 -0.59 5.56
N THR A 155 19.91 -1.59 6.44
CA THR A 155 19.41 -2.93 6.11
C THR A 155 17.93 -3.05 6.44
N LEU A 156 17.21 -3.93 5.73
CA LEU A 156 15.82 -4.26 6.04
C LEU A 156 15.66 -4.77 7.48
N ALA A 157 16.61 -5.57 7.97
CA ALA A 157 16.62 -6.07 9.34
C ALA A 157 16.70 -4.92 10.35
N ARG A 158 17.50 -3.89 10.07
CA ARG A 158 17.59 -2.72 10.93
C ARG A 158 16.29 -1.91 10.94
N LEU A 159 15.71 -1.64 9.77
CA LEU A 159 14.43 -0.92 9.67
C LEU A 159 13.30 -1.67 10.39
N ALA A 160 13.28 -3.01 10.25
CA ALA A 160 12.35 -3.88 10.94
C ALA A 160 12.46 -3.80 12.46
N HIS A 161 13.68 -3.65 13.00
CA HIS A 161 13.90 -3.45 14.41
C HIS A 161 13.43 -2.06 14.87
N ASP A 162 13.81 -1.02 14.14
CA ASP A 162 13.52 0.37 14.48
C ASP A 162 12.00 0.67 14.38
N SER A 163 11.31 0.14 13.38
CA SER A 163 9.84 0.18 13.24
C SER A 163 9.31 -1.04 12.46
N PRO A 164 8.86 -2.10 13.14
CA PRO A 164 8.43 -3.34 12.50
C PRO A 164 7.14 -3.18 11.69
N ARG A 165 6.27 -2.22 12.04
CA ARG A 165 4.98 -2.03 11.35
C ARG A 165 5.17 -1.30 10.02
N TYR A 166 5.88 -0.17 10.03
CA TYR A 166 6.12 0.61 8.82
C TYR A 166 7.00 -0.16 7.83
N THR A 167 8.03 -0.85 8.30
CA THR A 167 8.90 -1.68 7.44
C THR A 167 8.12 -2.80 6.75
N ARG A 168 7.26 -3.53 7.49
CA ARG A 168 6.44 -4.58 6.89
C ARG A 168 5.50 -4.06 5.83
N LEU A 169 4.84 -2.94 6.11
CA LEU A 169 3.92 -2.33 5.15
C LEU A 169 4.65 -1.80 3.92
N ALA A 170 5.82 -1.17 4.09
CA ALA A 170 6.65 -0.72 2.97
C ALA A 170 7.07 -1.89 2.06
N VAL A 171 7.50 -3.01 2.62
CA VAL A 171 7.83 -4.21 1.83
C VAL A 171 6.60 -4.75 1.11
N LEU A 172 5.45 -4.81 1.79
CA LEU A 172 4.19 -5.28 1.18
C LEU A 172 3.79 -4.41 -0.02
N LEU A 173 3.80 -3.08 0.15
CA LEU A 173 3.48 -2.14 -0.92
C LEU A 173 4.49 -2.22 -2.07
N ALA A 174 5.79 -2.32 -1.78
CA ALA A 174 6.81 -2.47 -2.82
C ALA A 174 6.58 -3.73 -3.66
N LEU A 175 6.25 -4.86 -3.03
CA LEU A 175 5.95 -6.11 -3.74
C LEU A 175 4.63 -6.03 -4.53
N ALA A 176 3.62 -5.32 -4.00
CA ALA A 176 2.34 -5.10 -4.67
C ALA A 176 2.47 -4.26 -5.95
N MET A 177 3.58 -3.54 -6.16
CA MET A 177 3.82 -2.84 -7.42
C MET A 177 4.01 -3.79 -8.61
N LEU A 178 4.48 -5.03 -8.41
CA LEU A 178 4.73 -5.99 -9.49
C LEU A 178 3.46 -6.33 -10.29
N PRO A 179 2.34 -6.77 -9.68
CA PRO A 179 1.11 -7.00 -10.42
C PRO A 179 0.53 -5.71 -11.02
N LEU A 180 0.75 -4.54 -10.40
CA LEU A 180 0.31 -3.26 -10.95
C LEU A 180 1.10 -2.85 -12.20
N LEU A 181 2.40 -3.18 -12.26
CA LEU A 181 3.21 -3.01 -13.48
C LEU A 181 2.75 -3.97 -14.59
N GLY A 182 2.34 -5.19 -14.23
CA GLY A 182 1.70 -6.10 -15.17
C GLY A 182 0.37 -5.55 -15.69
N ALA A 183 -0.47 -5.00 -14.80
CA ALA A 183 -1.73 -4.36 -15.19
C ALA A 183 -1.51 -3.14 -16.10
N LEU A 184 -0.51 -2.30 -15.79
CA LEU A 184 -0.10 -1.17 -16.63
C LEU A 184 0.30 -1.61 -18.05
N ALA A 185 0.94 -2.78 -18.19
CA ALA A 185 1.37 -3.31 -19.48
C ALA A 185 0.22 -3.93 -20.31
N LEU A 186 -0.85 -4.38 -19.67
CA LEU A 186 -1.95 -5.11 -20.30
C LEU A 186 -3.21 -4.27 -20.51
N ASP A 187 -3.46 -3.30 -19.63
CA ASP A 187 -4.67 -2.47 -19.65
C ASP A 187 -4.40 -1.15 -20.35
N THR A 188 -5.07 -0.91 -21.47
CA THR A 188 -4.88 0.30 -22.29
C THR A 188 -5.82 1.44 -21.92
N ARG A 189 -6.67 1.27 -20.90
CA ARG A 189 -7.63 2.31 -20.50
C ARG A 189 -6.92 3.55 -19.99
N LEU A 190 -7.47 4.71 -20.34
CA LEU A 190 -6.97 6.02 -19.91
C LEU A 190 -7.97 6.70 -18.98
N PHE A 191 -7.45 7.46 -18.03
CA PHE A 191 -8.20 8.39 -17.20
C PHE A 191 -7.42 9.70 -17.12
N GLN A 192 -8.06 10.83 -17.48
CA GLN A 192 -7.43 12.15 -17.58
C GLN A 192 -6.16 12.18 -18.47
N GLY A 193 -6.19 11.39 -19.56
CA GLY A 193 -5.14 11.37 -20.58
C GLY A 193 -3.94 10.47 -20.29
N ILE A 194 -3.92 9.76 -19.14
CA ILE A 194 -2.86 8.82 -18.78
C ILE A 194 -3.44 7.45 -18.37
N ASN A 195 -2.62 6.40 -18.37
CA ASN A 195 -3.04 5.06 -18.01
C ASN A 195 -3.59 4.99 -16.56
N VAL A 196 -4.70 4.28 -16.36
CA VAL A 196 -5.39 4.17 -15.07
C VAL A 196 -4.51 3.66 -13.92
N TRP A 197 -3.50 2.84 -14.20
CA TRP A 197 -2.61 2.24 -13.20
C TRP A 197 -1.44 3.14 -12.76
N ILE A 198 -1.20 4.26 -13.47
CA ILE A 198 -0.11 5.20 -13.12
C ILE A 198 -0.33 5.83 -11.75
N LYS A 199 -1.57 6.23 -11.42
CA LYS A 199 -1.89 6.85 -10.13
C LYS A 199 -1.65 5.87 -8.96
N PRO A 200 -2.20 4.63 -8.95
CA PRO A 200 -1.85 3.62 -7.95
C PRO A 200 -0.35 3.40 -7.78
N LEU A 201 0.42 3.31 -8.87
CA LEU A 201 1.88 3.14 -8.81
C LEU A 201 2.59 4.33 -8.16
N LYS A 202 2.23 5.57 -8.52
CA LYS A 202 2.77 6.79 -7.88
C LYS A 202 2.50 6.80 -6.37
N PHE A 203 1.30 6.41 -5.94
CA PHE A 203 0.95 6.30 -4.52
C PHE A 203 1.73 5.19 -3.81
N HIS A 204 1.92 4.02 -4.43
CA HIS A 204 2.76 2.97 -3.85
C HIS A 204 4.19 3.46 -3.64
N ILE A 205 4.80 4.10 -4.65
CA ILE A 205 6.16 4.66 -4.55
C ILE A 205 6.24 5.68 -3.42
N ALA A 206 5.32 6.66 -3.38
CA ALA A 206 5.30 7.71 -2.38
C ALA A 206 5.15 7.14 -0.96
N LEU A 207 4.25 6.18 -0.76
CA LEU A 207 3.99 5.56 0.54
C LEU A 207 5.13 4.63 0.98
N VAL A 208 5.77 3.91 0.06
CA VAL A 208 6.99 3.14 0.37
C VAL A 208 8.10 4.07 0.86
N VAL A 209 8.36 5.17 0.14
CA VAL A 209 9.36 6.16 0.54
C VAL A 209 9.01 6.76 1.90
N TYR A 210 7.75 7.15 2.11
CA TYR A 210 7.28 7.71 3.38
C TYR A 210 7.46 6.74 4.55
N LEU A 211 6.99 5.49 4.42
CA LEU A 211 7.08 4.48 5.48
C LEU A 211 8.52 4.08 5.79
N VAL A 212 9.38 3.96 4.77
CA VAL A 212 10.82 3.74 4.97
C VAL A 212 11.44 4.93 5.70
N THR A 213 11.07 6.16 5.34
CA THR A 213 11.57 7.37 6.02
C THR A 213 11.18 7.37 7.49
N LEU A 214 9.92 7.06 7.82
CA LEU A 214 9.46 6.94 9.21
C LEU A 214 10.20 5.83 9.96
N ALA A 215 10.42 4.67 9.33
CA ALA A 215 11.15 3.55 9.93
C ALA A 215 12.64 3.88 10.15
N VAL A 216 13.26 4.67 9.28
CA VAL A 216 14.62 5.16 9.47
C VAL A 216 14.65 6.12 10.66
N PHE A 217 13.76 7.10 10.69
CA PHE A 217 13.79 8.15 11.70
C PHE A 217 13.32 7.69 13.08
N SER A 218 12.58 6.58 13.19
CA SER A 218 12.18 6.02 14.48
C SER A 218 13.37 5.62 15.36
N ARG A 219 14.56 5.38 14.79
CA ARG A 219 15.80 5.13 15.54
C ARG A 219 16.24 6.29 16.44
N PHE A 220 15.78 7.51 16.14
CA PHE A 220 16.11 8.71 16.89
C PHE A 220 15.08 9.01 18.00
N ALA A 221 14.06 8.16 18.16
CA ALA A 221 13.10 8.21 19.25
C ALA A 221 13.36 7.06 20.24
N SER A 222 13.26 7.35 21.54
CA SER A 222 13.47 6.37 22.60
C SER A 222 12.54 5.17 22.47
N THR A 223 13.08 3.97 22.66
CA THR A 223 12.26 2.74 22.73
C THR A 223 11.28 2.75 23.90
N GLU A 224 11.52 3.56 24.93
CA GLU A 224 10.59 3.74 26.04
C GLU A 224 9.25 4.32 25.57
N ILE A 225 9.29 5.32 24.67
CA ILE A 225 8.07 5.96 24.18
C ILE A 225 7.39 5.13 23.10
N THR A 226 8.15 4.56 22.16
CA THR A 226 7.60 3.80 21.03
C THR A 226 6.98 2.47 21.44
N ARG A 227 7.33 1.96 22.64
CA ARG A 227 6.70 0.77 23.22
C ARG A 227 5.40 1.05 23.97
N ARG A 228 5.04 2.30 24.25
CA ARG A 228 3.80 2.62 24.99
C ARG A 228 2.54 2.17 24.21
N PRO A 229 1.47 1.74 24.89
CA PRO A 229 0.28 1.20 24.23
C PRO A 229 -0.36 2.18 23.23
N TRP A 230 -0.46 3.46 23.59
CA TRP A 230 -1.05 4.48 22.71
C TRP A 230 -0.26 4.66 21.42
N TRP A 231 1.08 4.60 21.48
CA TRP A 231 1.96 4.70 20.31
C TRP A 231 1.73 3.51 19.38
N GLN A 232 1.71 2.31 19.94
CA GLN A 232 1.46 1.10 19.17
C GLN A 232 0.07 1.09 18.52
N TRP A 233 -0.93 1.64 19.19
CA TRP A 233 -2.26 1.83 18.62
C TRP A 233 -2.27 2.86 17.49
N HIS A 234 -1.63 4.01 17.72
CA HIS A 234 -1.48 5.04 16.69
C HIS A 234 -0.82 4.48 15.43
N GLU A 235 0.32 3.76 15.55
CA GLU A 235 0.97 3.13 14.41
C GLU A 235 0.05 2.13 13.67
N ARG A 236 -0.76 1.35 14.40
CA ARG A 236 -1.74 0.42 13.78
C ARG A 236 -2.80 1.18 12.99
N VAL A 237 -3.29 2.29 13.53
CA VAL A 237 -4.30 3.14 12.89
C VAL A 237 -3.71 3.81 11.65
N VAL A 238 -2.46 4.27 11.69
CA VAL A 238 -1.73 4.79 10.51
C VAL A 238 -1.59 3.71 9.44
N VAL A 239 -1.14 2.50 9.82
CA VAL A 239 -1.03 1.37 8.88
C VAL A 239 -2.38 1.04 8.23
N LEU A 240 -3.46 1.03 9.02
CA LEU A 240 -4.80 0.81 8.52
C LEU A 240 -5.21 1.91 7.52
N ALA A 241 -4.97 3.18 7.85
CA ALA A 241 -5.26 4.31 6.96
C ALA A 241 -4.53 4.19 5.62
N VAL A 242 -3.24 3.83 5.62
CA VAL A 242 -2.47 3.58 4.39
C VAL A 242 -3.06 2.45 3.56
N VAL A 243 -3.45 1.33 4.20
CA VAL A 243 -4.06 0.19 3.49
C VAL A 243 -5.40 0.58 2.88
N LEU A 244 -6.26 1.27 3.63
CA LEU A 244 -7.57 1.72 3.14
C LEU A 244 -7.42 2.70 1.97
N GLU A 245 -6.47 3.64 2.06
CA GLU A 245 -6.15 4.57 0.98
C GLU A 245 -5.73 3.82 -0.30
N MET A 246 -4.90 2.77 -0.15
CA MET A 246 -4.44 2.01 -1.31
C MET A 246 -5.50 1.12 -1.93
N VAL A 247 -6.35 0.49 -1.12
CA VAL A 247 -7.54 -0.23 -1.60
C VAL A 247 -8.45 0.71 -2.38
N TRP A 248 -8.70 1.89 -1.84
CA TRP A 248 -9.55 2.89 -2.46
C TRP A 248 -9.01 3.37 -3.81
N ILE A 249 -7.75 3.80 -3.85
CA ILE A 249 -7.11 4.29 -5.07
C ILE A 249 -7.03 3.18 -6.12
N GLY A 250 -6.71 1.95 -5.71
CA GLY A 250 -6.70 0.79 -6.60
C GLY A 250 -8.08 0.46 -7.17
N ALA A 251 -9.13 0.52 -6.35
CA ALA A 251 -10.52 0.28 -6.78
C ALA A 251 -10.99 1.34 -7.79
N ALA A 252 -10.71 2.61 -7.52
CA ALA A 252 -11.04 3.70 -8.44
C ALA A 252 -10.33 3.54 -9.80
N ALA A 253 -9.05 3.15 -9.79
CA ALA A 253 -8.29 2.85 -11.01
C ALA A 253 -8.87 1.66 -11.78
N ALA A 254 -9.23 0.57 -11.08
CA ALA A 254 -9.85 -0.60 -11.70
C ALA A 254 -11.18 -0.26 -12.41
N LEU A 255 -11.94 0.68 -11.83
CA LEU A 255 -13.19 1.22 -12.38
C LEU A 255 -12.99 2.36 -13.40
N ALA A 256 -11.74 2.74 -13.69
CA ALA A 256 -11.38 3.87 -14.55
C ALA A 256 -12.11 5.18 -14.18
N THR A 257 -12.24 5.44 -12.88
CA THR A 257 -12.95 6.61 -12.34
C THR A 257 -12.07 7.41 -11.39
N ALA A 258 -12.54 8.62 -11.07
CA ALA A 258 -11.87 9.49 -10.13
C ALA A 258 -11.93 8.89 -8.72
N SER A 259 -10.78 8.74 -8.06
CA SER A 259 -10.74 8.37 -6.64
C SER A 259 -11.14 9.54 -5.71
N HIS A 260 -11.29 10.74 -6.26
CA HIS A 260 -11.70 11.96 -5.56
C HIS A 260 -12.77 12.61 -6.44
N PHE A 261 -13.76 13.29 -5.85
CA PHE A 261 -14.76 14.09 -6.60
C PHE A 261 -15.86 13.29 -7.33
N ASN A 262 -16.36 12.21 -6.74
CA ASN A 262 -17.51 11.48 -7.27
C ASN A 262 -18.83 12.04 -6.68
N GLU A 263 -19.81 12.35 -7.52
CA GLU A 263 -20.97 13.19 -7.16
C GLU A 263 -22.14 12.44 -6.51
N ALA A 264 -22.13 11.10 -6.47
CA ALA A 264 -23.24 10.37 -5.83
C ALA A 264 -23.20 10.50 -4.28
N PRO A 265 -24.35 10.57 -3.59
CA PRO A 265 -24.42 10.86 -2.14
C PRO A 265 -23.61 9.93 -1.22
N ILE A 266 -23.51 8.64 -1.57
CA ILE A 266 -22.69 7.67 -0.81
C ILE A 266 -21.19 7.99 -0.86
N TRP A 267 -20.76 8.70 -1.91
CA TRP A 267 -19.36 9.05 -2.12
C TRP A 267 -18.91 10.25 -1.28
N ALA A 268 -19.81 11.14 -0.86
CA ALA A 268 -19.45 12.28 -0.01
C ALA A 268 -18.96 11.86 1.39
N ALA A 269 -19.61 10.86 1.99
CA ALA A 269 -19.17 10.28 3.27
C ALA A 269 -17.81 9.56 3.12
N LEU A 270 -17.64 8.80 2.04
CA LEU A 270 -16.37 8.13 1.73
C LEU A 270 -15.24 9.12 1.47
N TYR A 271 -15.51 10.22 0.77
CA TYR A 271 -14.56 11.30 0.53
C TYR A 271 -14.09 11.94 1.84
N SER A 272 -15.02 12.23 2.75
CA SER A 272 -14.69 12.78 4.08
C SER A 272 -13.85 11.80 4.90
N LEU A 273 -14.17 10.50 4.83
CA LEU A 273 -13.41 9.44 5.49
C LEU A 273 -11.98 9.35 4.94
N MET A 274 -11.78 9.53 3.63
CA MET A 274 -10.44 9.59 3.04
C MET A 274 -9.65 10.80 3.49
N GLY A 275 -10.26 11.99 3.52
CA GLY A 275 -9.62 13.19 4.07
C GLY A 275 -9.14 12.96 5.50
N PHE A 276 -9.97 12.31 6.32
CA PHE A 276 -9.58 11.88 7.67
C PHE A 276 -8.45 10.85 7.65
N ALA A 277 -8.50 9.83 6.80
CA ALA A 277 -7.45 8.82 6.65
C ALA A 277 -6.11 9.44 6.23
N ALA A 278 -6.11 10.44 5.34
CA ALA A 278 -4.92 11.19 4.94
C ALA A 278 -4.31 12.00 6.10
N ILE A 279 -5.15 12.62 6.95
CA ILE A 279 -4.69 13.31 8.17
C ILE A 279 -4.07 12.29 9.14
N VAL A 280 -4.75 11.16 9.36
CA VAL A 280 -4.24 10.08 10.21
C VAL A 280 -2.89 9.57 9.69
N LEU A 281 -2.78 9.31 8.40
CA LEU A 281 -1.55 8.84 7.76
C LEU A 281 -0.39 9.83 7.93
N THR A 282 -0.63 11.11 7.67
CA THR A 282 0.39 12.17 7.77
C THR A 282 0.75 12.48 9.23
N SER A 283 -0.15 12.23 10.19
CA SER A 283 0.11 12.46 11.61
C SER A 283 1.24 11.61 12.19
N ALA A 284 1.59 10.48 11.54
CA ALA A 284 2.75 9.68 11.93
C ALA A 284 4.06 10.48 11.92
N SER A 285 4.22 11.40 10.96
CA SER A 285 5.38 12.29 10.89
C SER A 285 5.43 13.23 12.11
N THR A 286 4.34 13.92 12.43
CA THR A 286 4.24 14.83 13.58
C THR A 286 4.41 14.10 14.91
N THR A 287 3.80 12.93 15.07
CA THR A 287 3.95 12.08 16.26
C THR A 287 5.42 11.68 16.47
N LEU A 288 6.13 11.36 15.38
CA LEU A 288 7.56 11.07 15.42
C LEU A 288 8.41 12.32 15.71
N ALA A 289 8.05 13.48 15.16
CA ALA A 289 8.69 14.76 15.47
C ALA A 289 8.64 15.04 16.98
N TRP A 290 7.45 14.88 17.58
CA TRP A 290 7.25 15.05 19.01
C TRP A 290 8.10 14.08 19.83
N ALA A 291 8.17 12.80 19.43
CA ALA A 291 9.00 11.81 20.13
C ALA A 291 10.50 12.12 20.06
N ILE A 292 11.02 12.50 18.89
CA ILE A 292 12.44 12.91 18.73
C ILE A 292 12.72 14.21 19.52
N HIS A 293 11.74 15.11 19.61
CA HIS A 293 11.86 16.32 20.38
C HIS A 293 11.83 16.09 21.89
N ARG A 294 10.97 15.21 22.42
CA ARG A 294 10.82 15.02 23.87
C ARG A 294 11.63 13.86 24.45
N HIS A 295 11.86 12.83 23.65
CA HIS A 295 12.47 11.57 24.06
C HIS A 295 13.50 11.10 23.02
N PRO A 296 14.57 11.89 22.76
CA PRO A 296 15.58 11.54 21.76
C PRO A 296 16.32 10.25 22.14
N ALA A 297 16.76 9.50 21.13
CA ALA A 297 17.63 8.34 21.29
C ALA A 297 18.94 8.52 20.49
N GLY A 298 20.02 7.94 21.03
CA GLY A 298 21.35 7.99 20.43
C GLY A 298 22.06 9.35 20.52
N ASP A 299 23.31 9.41 20.06
CA ASP A 299 24.06 10.66 19.91
C ASP A 299 23.68 11.34 18.59
N ILE A 300 22.66 12.18 18.65
CA ILE A 300 22.23 13.03 17.54
C ILE A 300 22.69 14.48 17.79
N SER A 301 23.43 15.04 16.83
CA SER A 301 23.85 16.44 16.90
C SER A 301 22.62 17.37 17.04
N PRO A 302 22.68 18.45 17.85
CA PRO A 302 21.55 19.33 18.01
C PRO A 302 21.04 19.97 16.71
N ALA A 303 21.92 20.28 15.75
CA ALA A 303 21.52 20.76 14.43
C ALA A 303 20.63 19.73 13.68
N LEU A 304 21.09 18.48 13.58
CA LEU A 304 20.33 17.41 12.93
C LEU A 304 19.00 17.11 13.65
N ARG A 305 19.00 17.09 14.98
CA ARG A 305 17.77 16.89 15.76
C ARG A 305 16.75 17.99 15.48
N THR A 306 17.20 19.25 15.45
CA THR A 306 16.34 20.38 15.08
C THR A 306 15.78 20.20 13.66
N GLY A 307 16.61 19.78 12.70
CA GLY A 307 16.18 19.51 11.32
C GLY A 307 15.13 18.42 11.19
N LEU A 308 15.35 17.28 11.86
CA LEU A 308 14.38 16.18 11.92
C LEU A 308 13.05 16.64 12.50
N VAL A 309 13.07 17.36 13.63
CA VAL A 309 11.87 17.86 14.28
C VAL A 309 11.12 18.83 13.37
N TRP A 310 11.80 19.80 12.75
CA TRP A 310 11.15 20.73 11.81
C TRP A 310 10.58 20.02 10.59
N GLY A 311 11.37 19.19 9.91
CA GLY A 311 10.92 18.51 8.70
C GLY A 311 9.69 17.64 8.94
N LEU A 312 9.73 16.82 10.00
CA LEU A 312 8.61 15.97 10.38
C LEU A 312 7.40 16.77 10.88
N ALA A 313 7.59 17.79 11.72
CA ALA A 313 6.49 18.57 12.27
C ALA A 313 5.79 19.44 11.21
N LEU A 314 6.53 19.97 10.21
CA LEU A 314 5.99 20.79 9.13
C LEU A 314 5.21 19.98 8.08
N THR A 315 5.51 18.69 7.95
CA THR A 315 4.92 17.84 6.90
C THR A 315 3.39 17.85 6.97
N LEU A 316 2.78 17.59 8.14
CA LEU A 316 1.33 17.59 8.29
C LEU A 316 0.67 18.95 8.00
N PRO A 317 1.03 20.08 8.66
CA PRO A 317 0.31 21.34 8.45
C PRO A 317 0.47 21.87 7.02
N LEU A 318 1.66 21.80 6.42
CA LEU A 318 1.86 22.23 5.04
C LEU A 318 1.07 21.34 4.06
N THR A 319 1.05 20.03 4.30
CA THR A 319 0.29 19.09 3.48
C THR A 319 -1.20 19.34 3.62
N GLN A 320 -1.69 19.63 4.82
CA GLN A 320 -3.12 19.88 5.05
C GLN A 320 -3.60 21.16 4.37
N ILE A 321 -2.79 22.22 4.38
CA ILE A 321 -3.11 23.46 3.66
C ILE A 321 -3.18 23.17 2.15
N THR A 322 -2.12 22.60 1.58
CA THR A 322 -2.01 22.38 0.13
C THR A 322 -3.02 21.36 -0.39
N ALA A 323 -3.14 20.20 0.27
CA ALA A 323 -4.09 19.15 -0.09
C ALA A 323 -5.54 19.55 0.21
N GLY A 324 -5.78 20.28 1.30
CA GLY A 324 -7.11 20.78 1.66
C GLY A 324 -7.65 21.76 0.63
N THR A 325 -6.82 22.66 0.11
CA THR A 325 -7.22 23.55 -0.99
C THR A 325 -7.48 22.79 -2.28
N LEU A 326 -6.59 21.87 -2.66
CA LEU A 326 -6.78 21.00 -3.84
C LEU A 326 -8.08 20.20 -3.75
N SER A 327 -8.39 19.68 -2.57
CA SER A 327 -9.64 18.97 -2.26
C SER A 327 -10.85 19.90 -2.33
N GLY A 328 -10.78 21.09 -1.74
CA GLY A 328 -11.89 22.06 -1.73
C GLY A 328 -12.23 22.61 -3.12
N MET A 329 -11.26 22.70 -4.03
CA MET A 329 -11.45 23.20 -5.39
C MET A 329 -12.03 22.17 -6.37
N GLY A 330 -12.07 20.88 -6.01
CA GLY A 330 -12.52 19.84 -6.94
C GLY A 330 -11.50 19.46 -8.03
N SER A 331 -10.33 20.11 -8.05
CA SER A 331 -9.33 20.01 -9.12
C SER A 331 -7.96 20.45 -8.61
N HIS A 332 -6.89 19.91 -9.19
CA HIS A 332 -5.52 20.38 -8.97
C HIS A 332 -5.03 21.37 -10.03
N TRP A 333 -5.69 21.44 -11.18
CA TRP A 333 -5.40 22.42 -12.22
C TRP A 333 -6.06 23.76 -11.92
N VAL A 334 -5.31 24.84 -12.15
CA VAL A 334 -5.78 26.23 -12.01
C VAL A 334 -5.42 26.96 -13.28
N GLY A 335 -6.42 27.33 -14.10
CA GLY A 335 -6.23 28.06 -15.35
C GLY A 335 -5.26 27.36 -16.32
N GLY A 336 -5.73 26.41 -17.12
CA GLY A 336 -4.93 25.63 -18.07
C GLY A 336 -5.69 24.39 -18.55
N THR A 337 -5.04 23.50 -19.31
CA THR A 337 -5.67 22.27 -19.79
C THR A 337 -5.86 21.27 -18.63
N PRO A 338 -7.10 20.77 -18.37
CA PRO A 338 -7.38 19.82 -17.29
C PRO A 338 -7.02 18.38 -17.70
N SER A 339 -5.74 18.16 -18.01
CA SER A 339 -5.20 16.87 -18.45
C SER A 339 -3.82 16.65 -17.85
N ASP A 340 -3.51 15.40 -17.52
CA ASP A 340 -2.17 14.99 -17.12
C ASP A 340 -1.31 14.59 -18.34
N ALA A 341 -1.92 14.51 -19.54
CA ALA A 341 -1.23 14.17 -20.77
C ALA A 341 -0.18 15.24 -21.12
N GLY A 342 1.04 14.80 -21.43
CA GLY A 342 2.14 15.70 -21.80
C GLY A 342 2.66 16.58 -20.67
N GLY A 343 2.26 16.32 -19.41
CA GLY A 343 2.73 17.06 -18.23
C GLY A 343 4.22 16.94 -17.97
N LEU A 344 4.73 17.76 -17.05
CA LEU A 344 6.16 17.89 -16.78
C LEU A 344 6.75 16.62 -16.13
N GLY A 345 7.62 15.93 -16.88
CA GLY A 345 8.41 14.80 -16.41
C GLY A 345 7.57 13.63 -15.88
N LEU A 346 8.11 12.90 -14.90
CA LEU A 346 7.43 11.76 -14.29
C LEU A 346 6.22 12.17 -13.41
N LEU A 347 6.22 13.40 -12.92
CA LEU A 347 5.20 13.90 -12.00
C LEU A 347 3.93 14.31 -12.75
N GLY A 348 4.06 14.75 -13.99
CA GLY A 348 2.93 15.10 -14.86
C GLY A 348 2.31 16.45 -14.53
N TRP A 349 3.09 17.38 -13.98
CA TRP A 349 2.57 18.70 -13.62
C TRP A 349 2.15 19.52 -14.83
N SER A 350 1.12 20.34 -14.68
CA SER A 350 0.65 21.23 -15.75
C SER A 350 1.78 22.13 -16.27
N ARG A 351 1.70 22.37 -17.58
CA ARG A 351 2.71 23.06 -18.39
C ARG A 351 2.19 24.40 -18.92
N ASP A 352 0.88 24.55 -18.99
CA ASP A 352 0.15 25.68 -19.55
C ASP A 352 -0.73 26.39 -18.51
N GLY A 353 -0.65 25.94 -17.25
CA GLY A 353 -1.43 26.46 -16.13
C GLY A 353 -0.84 26.13 -14.77
N GLY A 354 -1.48 26.62 -13.72
CA GLY A 354 -1.11 26.32 -12.34
C GLY A 354 -1.46 24.87 -11.95
N ASP A 355 -0.60 24.25 -11.15
CA ASP A 355 -0.82 22.89 -10.63
C ASP A 355 -0.54 22.81 -9.12
N LEU A 356 -1.60 22.65 -8.33
CA LEU A 356 -1.53 22.58 -6.87
C LEU A 356 -0.74 21.36 -6.36
N ARG A 357 -0.52 20.33 -7.19
CA ARG A 357 0.30 19.16 -6.82
C ARG A 357 1.77 19.53 -6.64
N VAL A 358 2.25 20.61 -7.25
CA VAL A 358 3.63 21.10 -7.07
C VAL A 358 3.85 21.50 -5.61
N ALA A 359 2.99 22.38 -5.10
CA ALA A 359 3.07 22.83 -3.71
C ALA A 359 2.83 21.67 -2.72
N HIS A 360 1.88 20.79 -3.02
CA HIS A 360 1.63 19.59 -2.23
C HIS A 360 2.83 18.63 -2.20
N PHE A 361 3.54 18.46 -3.32
CA PHE A 361 4.76 17.66 -3.39
C PHE A 361 5.83 18.23 -2.47
N PHE A 362 6.10 19.53 -2.51
CA PHE A 362 7.08 20.14 -1.60
C PHE A 362 6.60 20.11 -0.14
N ALA A 363 5.31 20.34 0.13
CA ALA A 363 4.76 20.23 1.47
C ALA A 363 4.99 18.84 2.08
N THR A 364 4.70 17.79 1.30
CA THR A 364 4.91 16.39 1.72
C THR A 364 6.37 16.02 1.83
N HIS A 365 7.30 16.68 1.13
CA HIS A 365 8.75 16.40 1.19
C HIS A 365 9.50 17.22 2.24
N ALA A 366 8.79 17.98 3.10
CA ALA A 366 9.40 18.68 4.24
C ALA A 366 10.20 17.73 5.15
N LEU A 367 9.71 16.50 5.38
CA LEU A 367 10.42 15.47 6.15
C LEU A 367 11.73 14.99 5.50
N HIS A 368 11.97 15.25 4.22
CA HIS A 368 13.21 14.86 3.54
C HIS A 368 14.17 16.03 3.41
N ILE A 369 13.67 17.16 2.90
CA ILE A 369 14.52 18.29 2.49
C ILE A 369 15.04 19.05 3.71
N VAL A 370 14.21 19.30 4.73
CA VAL A 370 14.64 20.06 5.91
C VAL A 370 15.69 19.30 6.73
N PRO A 371 15.57 17.98 6.99
CA PRO A 371 16.64 17.23 7.65
C PRO A 371 17.93 17.16 6.82
N LEU A 372 17.84 17.07 5.49
CA LEU A 372 19.02 17.12 4.62
C LEU A 372 19.72 18.48 4.70
N ALA A 373 18.98 19.58 4.67
CA ALA A 373 19.52 20.92 4.89
C ALA A 373 20.19 21.04 6.27
N ALA A 374 19.63 20.38 7.30
CA ALA A 374 20.23 20.35 8.62
C ALA A 374 21.54 19.56 8.68
N LEU A 375 21.67 18.46 7.92
CA LEU A 375 22.95 17.75 7.76
C LEU A 375 24.00 18.65 7.12
N VAL A 376 23.62 19.42 6.08
CA VAL A 376 24.52 20.39 5.43
C VAL A 376 24.92 21.49 6.42
N CYS A 377 23.96 22.05 7.17
CA CYS A 377 24.24 23.05 8.19
C CYS A 377 25.19 22.53 9.27
N ALA A 378 24.97 21.30 9.76
CA ALA A 378 25.83 20.68 10.76
C ALA A 378 27.27 20.48 10.25
N LYS A 379 27.42 20.16 8.95
CA LYS A 379 28.71 19.99 8.30
C LYS A 379 29.45 21.31 8.09
N LEU A 380 28.73 22.38 7.71
CA LEU A 380 29.33 23.69 7.39
C LEU A 380 29.57 24.57 8.63
N PHE A 381 28.64 24.56 9.58
CA PHE A 381 28.62 25.49 10.72
C PHE A 381 28.83 24.79 12.07
N GLY A 382 28.96 23.47 12.09
CA GLY A 382 29.20 22.66 13.29
C GLY A 382 27.95 21.96 13.85
N ARG A 383 28.17 20.95 14.70
CA ARG A 383 27.13 20.05 15.24
C ARG A 383 26.01 20.78 16.00
N ASP A 384 26.32 21.93 16.60
CA ASP A 384 25.41 22.71 17.44
C ASP A 384 24.73 23.87 16.69
N ALA A 385 24.95 24.01 15.38
CA ALA A 385 24.47 25.13 14.58
C ALA A 385 22.95 25.08 14.32
N ARG A 386 22.13 25.39 15.33
CA ARG A 386 20.66 25.38 15.23
C ARG A 386 20.11 26.55 14.41
N ALA A 387 20.69 27.74 14.53
CA ALA A 387 20.18 28.94 13.86
C ALA A 387 20.13 28.80 12.31
N PRO A 388 21.18 28.32 11.62
CA PRO A 388 21.11 28.03 10.19
C PRO A 388 20.01 27.03 9.81
N VAL A 389 19.74 26.04 10.68
CA VAL A 389 18.67 25.05 10.45
C VAL A 389 17.29 25.70 10.55
N HIS A 390 17.07 26.59 11.51
CA HIS A 390 15.82 27.36 11.61
C HIS A 390 15.60 28.23 10.37
N ILE A 391 16.65 28.92 9.90
CA ILE A 391 16.57 29.74 8.68
C ILE A 391 16.23 28.88 7.47
N ALA A 392 16.88 27.72 7.32
CA ALA A 392 16.59 26.79 6.22
C ALA A 392 15.14 26.26 6.28
N ALA A 393 14.63 25.93 7.47
CA ALA A 393 13.24 25.49 7.64
C ALA A 393 12.24 26.61 7.29
N LEU A 394 12.49 27.85 7.74
CA LEU A 394 11.65 29.00 7.40
C LEU A 394 11.69 29.32 5.90
N ALA A 395 12.87 29.26 5.29
CA ALA A 395 13.01 29.41 3.83
C ALA A 395 12.23 28.33 3.07
N TYR A 396 12.22 27.09 3.58
CA TYR A 396 11.44 26.00 3.01
C TYR A 396 9.92 26.24 3.09
N ILE A 397 9.42 26.79 4.20
CA ILE A 397 8.02 27.23 4.32
C ILE A 397 7.72 28.30 3.27
N GLY A 398 8.61 29.29 3.13
CA GLY A 398 8.49 30.32 2.09
C GLY A 398 8.46 29.74 0.67
N TRP A 399 9.26 28.71 0.39
CA TRP A 399 9.26 28.01 -0.90
C TRP A 399 7.94 27.28 -1.19
N VAL A 400 7.40 26.56 -0.20
CA VAL A 400 6.09 25.90 -0.32
C VAL A 400 4.99 26.95 -0.54
N ALA A 401 5.02 28.06 0.20
CA ALA A 401 4.06 29.15 0.02
C ALA A 401 4.17 29.80 -1.36
N ALA A 402 5.39 30.03 -1.86
CA ALA A 402 5.61 30.61 -3.19
C ALA A 402 5.08 29.71 -4.31
N THR A 403 5.39 28.41 -4.27
CA THR A 403 4.87 27.44 -5.26
C THR A 403 3.36 27.26 -5.16
N PHE A 404 2.78 27.39 -3.97
CA PHE A 404 1.33 27.37 -3.77
C PHE A 404 0.64 28.59 -4.37
N LEU A 405 1.13 29.79 -4.08
CA LEU A 405 0.60 31.03 -4.65
C LEU A 405 0.80 31.13 -6.16
N GLN A 406 1.92 30.60 -6.68
CA GLN A 406 2.16 30.46 -8.11
C GLN A 406 1.09 29.57 -8.77
N ALA A 407 0.80 28.41 -8.19
CA ALA A 407 -0.24 27.54 -8.72
C ALA A 407 -1.61 28.22 -8.68
N LEU A 408 -1.97 28.91 -7.57
CA LEU A 408 -3.24 29.63 -7.45
C LEU A 408 -3.38 30.81 -8.43
N SER A 409 -2.28 31.40 -8.88
CA SER A 409 -2.31 32.45 -9.91
C SER A 409 -2.38 31.91 -11.34
N GLY A 410 -2.53 30.59 -11.50
CA GLY A 410 -2.62 29.93 -12.80
C GLY A 410 -1.30 29.89 -13.57
N GLN A 411 -0.17 30.06 -12.88
CA GLN A 411 1.15 30.08 -13.51
C GLN A 411 1.79 28.67 -13.49
N PRO A 412 2.31 28.18 -14.62
CA PRO A 412 2.98 26.89 -14.65
C PRO A 412 4.31 26.91 -13.88
N PHE A 413 4.61 25.79 -13.22
CA PHE A 413 5.88 25.61 -12.52
C PHE A 413 7.02 25.50 -13.54
N LEU A 414 8.10 26.27 -13.36
CA LEU A 414 9.25 26.36 -14.27
C LEU A 414 8.90 26.87 -15.70
N ALA A 415 7.95 27.79 -15.81
CA ALA A 415 7.54 28.43 -17.07
C ALA A 415 8.73 28.90 -17.95
N GLY A 416 9.83 29.37 -17.35
CA GLY A 416 10.96 29.93 -18.10
C GLY A 416 12.08 28.96 -18.51
N ILE A 417 12.04 27.68 -18.11
CA ILE A 417 13.13 26.71 -18.40
C ILE A 417 12.78 25.77 -19.56
N PHE A 418 11.48 25.51 -19.79
CA PHE A 418 11.02 24.58 -20.82
C PHE A 418 10.22 25.24 -21.96
N PHE A 419 9.98 26.56 -21.88
CA PHE A 419 9.20 27.32 -22.88
C PHE A 419 9.97 28.50 -23.49
N SER A 420 11.30 28.44 -23.50
CA SER A 420 12.16 29.32 -24.33
C SER A 420 12.55 28.63 -25.62
#